data_AF-A0A0W0XGT5-F1
#
_entry.id   AF-A0A0W0XGT5-F1
#
_cell.length_a   1.000
_cell.length_b   1.000
_cell.length_c   1.000
_cell.angle_alpha   90.00
_cell.angle_beta   90.00
_cell.angle_gamma   90.00
#
_symmetry.space_group_name_H-M   'P 1'
#
loop_
_entity.id
_entity.type
_entity.pdbx_description
1 polymer ?
#
loop_
_entity_poly.entity_id
_entity_poly.type
_entity_poly.pdbx_seq_one_letter_code
_entity_poly.pdbx_strand_id
1 'polypeptide(L)'
;MRTNSSLTSSVEASKPQVNTAQLIYQRLFEETLNDIKALPPNELSYYLVLLVASIQHEKHPEKHTLLLAETHDLVLALKRLYQEKTPETCAKHLQEITLRLNSLMNQAQINTTPMKIKKIVLTICGVITGIIVGILGAIIGLGLGLFSQPNVLKGARSGFLCGLVIGIIIGFRLPSTLSQSHFENNLIFCLNSIEKICAELEEKNTTRFKEGKKDENPYACADYDFYQNETKKYIIETFLADEPDKEAAFLAFLDSEQAFQVCTTPSGLVDRKFDGTLGHHSLIRFSINGKTDIPIEFGSRKTSPRWVDQAEPTRHVSGKKLFEMLTLDRILQETHPKNLEFTLKHYQLGDNDCLTYVNKILIGTGQTPTKIKRFTPEIDTTTGQMIGALTRFTSATAEHELDAVAPFFASETDLPIRFFKRPPRGKNQVLPDWPPSPTLVSIA
;
A
#
# COMPACT_ATOMS: atom_id res chain seq x y z
N MET A 1 -73.08 17.34 -27.58
CA MET A 1 -72.85 15.94 -27.17
C MET A 1 -71.65 15.38 -27.93
N ARG A 2 -70.46 15.39 -27.34
CA ARG A 2 -69.32 14.51 -27.69
C ARG A 2 -68.50 14.34 -26.42
N THR A 3 -68.53 13.13 -25.88
CA THR A 3 -67.83 12.66 -24.69
C THR A 3 -66.38 12.34 -25.05
N ASN A 4 -65.43 13.04 -24.46
CA ASN A 4 -64.02 12.63 -24.48
C ASN A 4 -63.77 11.72 -23.26
N SER A 5 -63.62 10.42 -23.52
CA SER A 5 -63.21 9.43 -22.53
C SER A 5 -61.71 9.58 -22.24
N SER A 6 -61.37 9.77 -20.98
CA SER A 6 -60.00 9.69 -20.47
C SER A 6 -59.51 8.24 -20.52
N LEU A 7 -58.55 7.96 -21.40
CA LEU A 7 -57.71 6.76 -21.32
C LEU A 7 -56.48 7.12 -20.47
N THR A 8 -56.57 6.84 -19.18
CA THR A 8 -55.41 6.75 -18.29
C THR A 8 -54.65 5.47 -18.64
N SER A 9 -53.62 5.57 -19.47
CA SER A 9 -52.62 4.51 -19.62
C SER A 9 -51.75 4.50 -18.37
N SER A 10 -51.98 3.53 -17.47
CA SER A 10 -51.07 3.18 -16.40
C SER A 10 -49.78 2.66 -17.04
N VAL A 11 -48.76 3.51 -17.12
CA VAL A 11 -47.38 3.08 -17.36
C VAL A 11 -46.93 2.38 -16.09
N GLU A 12 -47.12 1.06 -16.04
CA GLU A 12 -46.42 0.22 -15.08
C GLU A 12 -44.93 0.36 -15.34
N ALA A 13 -44.26 1.10 -14.46
CA ALA A 13 -42.81 1.13 -14.40
C ALA A 13 -42.33 -0.29 -14.13
N SER A 14 -41.88 -0.98 -15.17
CA SER A 14 -41.24 -2.29 -15.08
C SER A 14 -40.07 -2.17 -14.10
N LYS A 15 -40.20 -2.80 -12.93
CA LYS A 15 -39.07 -2.95 -12.00
C LYS A 15 -37.93 -3.60 -12.78
N PRO A 16 -36.70 -3.04 -12.76
CA PRO A 16 -35.59 -3.66 -13.46
C PRO A 16 -35.39 -5.08 -12.91
N GLN A 17 -35.52 -6.08 -13.78
CA GLN A 17 -35.14 -7.45 -13.46
C GLN A 17 -33.65 -7.44 -13.12
N VAL A 18 -33.33 -7.57 -11.84
CA VAL A 18 -31.95 -7.78 -11.42
C VAL A 18 -31.51 -9.14 -11.99
N ASN A 19 -30.52 -9.10 -12.88
CA ASN A 19 -29.98 -10.28 -13.54
C ASN A 19 -29.37 -11.24 -12.50
N THR A 20 -29.72 -12.53 -12.55
CA THR A 20 -29.16 -13.59 -11.67
C THR A 20 -27.63 -13.56 -11.63
N ALA A 21 -26.96 -13.27 -12.75
CA ALA A 21 -25.50 -13.14 -12.81
C ALA A 21 -24.97 -12.00 -11.92
N GLN A 22 -25.68 -10.87 -11.87
CA GLN A 22 -25.32 -9.73 -11.03
C GLN A 22 -25.42 -10.08 -9.54
N LEU A 23 -26.47 -10.83 -9.15
CA LEU A 23 -26.67 -11.26 -7.77
C LEU A 23 -25.59 -12.26 -7.32
N ILE A 24 -25.25 -13.22 -8.18
CA ILE A 24 -24.17 -14.18 -7.91
C ILE A 24 -22.84 -13.43 -7.75
N TYR A 25 -22.53 -12.53 -8.68
CA TYR A 25 -21.33 -11.71 -8.63
C TYR A 25 -21.24 -10.90 -7.32
N GLN A 26 -22.31 -10.17 -6.98
CA GLN A 26 -22.31 -9.31 -5.79
C GLN A 26 -22.12 -10.11 -4.50
N ARG A 27 -22.80 -11.25 -4.38
CA ARG A 27 -22.66 -12.12 -3.22
C ARG A 27 -21.22 -12.65 -3.09
N LEU A 28 -20.67 -13.17 -4.18
CA LEU A 28 -19.30 -13.68 -4.19
C LEU A 28 -18.28 -12.58 -3.89
N PHE A 29 -18.51 -11.37 -4.38
CA PHE A 29 -17.68 -10.20 -4.09
C PHE A 29 -17.66 -9.88 -2.60
N GLU A 30 -18.83 -9.80 -1.97
CA GLU A 30 -18.97 -9.52 -0.53
C GLU A 30 -18.33 -10.64 0.31
N GLU A 31 -18.58 -11.91 -0.03
CA GLU A 31 -17.96 -13.06 0.62
C GLU A 31 -16.42 -13.01 0.52
N THR A 32 -15.90 -12.75 -0.69
CA THR A 32 -14.44 -12.65 -0.94
C THR A 32 -13.82 -11.52 -0.13
N LEU A 33 -14.40 -10.33 -0.15
CA LEU A 33 -13.88 -9.18 0.58
C LEU A 33 -13.89 -9.41 2.10
N ASN A 34 -14.94 -10.04 2.63
CA ASN A 34 -15.01 -10.38 4.04
C ASN A 34 -13.96 -11.43 4.44
N ASP A 35 -13.71 -12.42 3.59
CA ASP A 35 -12.67 -13.41 3.84
C ASP A 35 -11.26 -12.81 3.75
N ILE A 36 -11.02 -11.85 2.84
CA ILE A 36 -9.73 -11.12 2.79
C ILE A 36 -9.51 -10.34 4.10
N LYS A 37 -10.52 -9.61 4.58
CA LYS A 37 -10.45 -8.87 5.86
C LYS A 37 -10.25 -9.77 7.09
N ALA A 38 -10.62 -11.04 6.98
CA ALA A 38 -10.45 -12.03 8.03
C ALA A 38 -9.07 -12.71 8.03
N LEU A 39 -8.22 -12.45 7.04
CA LEU A 39 -6.83 -12.90 7.05
C LEU A 39 -6.05 -12.16 8.16
N PRO A 40 -5.04 -12.81 8.79
CA PRO A 40 -4.12 -12.11 9.68
C PRO A 40 -3.40 -10.97 8.96
N PRO A 41 -2.96 -9.91 9.65
CA PRO A 41 -2.29 -8.79 8.99
C PRO A 41 -1.11 -9.21 8.13
N ASN A 42 -1.19 -8.92 6.83
CA ASN A 42 -0.20 -9.35 5.84
C ASN A 42 -0.21 -8.44 4.60
N GLU A 43 0.87 -8.51 3.82
CA GLU A 43 1.01 -7.77 2.57
C GLU A 43 0.08 -8.29 1.45
N LEU A 44 -0.25 -9.59 1.44
CA LEU A 44 -1.14 -10.18 0.42
C LEU A 44 -2.52 -9.51 0.40
N SER A 45 -3.03 -9.09 1.55
CA SER A 45 -4.33 -8.43 1.70
C SER A 45 -4.40 -7.15 0.87
N TYR A 46 -3.30 -6.39 0.78
CA TYR A 46 -3.20 -5.21 -0.09
C TYR A 46 -3.47 -5.57 -1.55
N TYR A 47 -2.75 -6.56 -2.07
CA TYR A 47 -2.84 -6.96 -3.48
C TYR A 47 -4.15 -7.68 -3.81
N LEU A 48 -4.69 -8.48 -2.89
CA LEU A 48 -5.98 -9.15 -3.04
C LEU A 48 -7.13 -8.15 -3.07
N VAL A 49 -7.11 -7.14 -2.20
CA VAL A 49 -8.10 -6.06 -2.20
C VAL A 49 -8.05 -5.27 -3.50
N LEU A 50 -6.85 -4.91 -3.99
CA LEU A 50 -6.70 -4.22 -5.27
C LEU A 50 -7.17 -5.07 -6.47
N LEU A 51 -6.90 -6.37 -6.43
CA LEU A 51 -7.36 -7.32 -7.45
C LEU A 51 -8.89 -7.34 -7.51
N VAL A 52 -9.55 -7.51 -6.36
CA VAL A 52 -11.01 -7.52 -6.24
C VAL A 52 -11.62 -6.17 -6.66
N ALA A 53 -11.00 -5.05 -6.26
CA ALA A 53 -11.40 -3.71 -6.70
C ALA A 53 -11.29 -3.53 -8.22
N SER A 54 -10.22 -4.04 -8.82
CA SER A 54 -10.00 -3.96 -10.26
C SER A 54 -11.07 -4.73 -11.02
N ILE A 55 -11.50 -5.89 -10.50
CA ILE A 55 -12.60 -6.67 -11.08
C ILE A 55 -13.93 -5.92 -10.96
N GLN A 56 -14.20 -5.28 -9.81
CA GLN A 56 -15.45 -4.57 -9.57
C GLN A 56 -15.64 -3.32 -10.42
N HIS A 57 -14.56 -2.58 -10.67
CA HIS A 57 -14.62 -1.33 -11.44
C HIS A 57 -14.59 -1.54 -12.95
N GLU A 58 -14.56 -2.77 -13.44
CA GLU A 58 -14.75 -3.05 -14.86
C GLU A 58 -16.15 -2.68 -15.34
N LYS A 59 -16.28 -2.40 -16.64
CA LYS A 59 -17.58 -2.00 -17.22
C LYS A 59 -18.64 -3.10 -17.09
N HIS A 60 -18.21 -4.35 -17.06
CA HIS A 60 -19.05 -5.55 -17.00
C HIS A 60 -18.46 -6.55 -15.99
N PRO A 61 -18.50 -6.24 -14.68
CA PRO A 61 -17.82 -7.02 -13.66
C PRO A 61 -18.33 -8.47 -13.58
N GLU A 62 -19.60 -8.69 -13.92
CA GLU A 62 -20.25 -10.01 -13.96
C GLU A 62 -19.57 -10.99 -14.94
N LYS A 63 -18.92 -10.48 -15.99
CA LYS A 63 -18.16 -11.31 -16.94
C LYS A 63 -16.88 -11.89 -16.33
N HIS A 64 -16.44 -11.34 -15.22
CA HIS A 64 -15.23 -11.75 -14.49
C HIS A 64 -15.56 -12.56 -13.24
N THR A 65 -16.79 -13.08 -13.11
CA THR A 65 -17.22 -13.91 -11.96
C THR A 65 -16.30 -15.11 -11.73
N LEU A 66 -15.82 -15.77 -12.79
CA LEU A 66 -14.89 -16.90 -12.65
C LEU A 66 -13.53 -16.47 -12.08
N LEU A 67 -13.02 -15.31 -12.51
CA LEU A 67 -11.77 -14.76 -11.97
C LEU A 67 -11.92 -14.40 -10.48
N LEU A 68 -13.07 -13.84 -10.11
CA LEU A 68 -13.41 -13.57 -8.71
C LEU A 68 -13.54 -14.86 -7.89
N ALA A 69 -14.12 -15.92 -8.45
CA ALA A 69 -14.25 -17.22 -7.78
C ALA A 69 -12.87 -17.86 -7.51
N GLU A 70 -11.96 -17.84 -8.48
CA GLU A 70 -10.58 -18.30 -8.26
C GLU A 70 -9.83 -17.43 -7.24
N THR A 71 -10.14 -16.13 -7.19
CA THR A 71 -9.60 -15.22 -6.16
C THR A 71 -10.12 -15.62 -4.78
N HIS A 72 -11.42 -15.92 -4.66
CA HIS A 72 -12.01 -16.42 -3.42
C HIS A 72 -11.38 -17.74 -2.95
N ASP A 73 -11.23 -18.70 -3.87
CA ASP A 73 -10.60 -19.99 -3.58
C ASP A 73 -9.14 -19.83 -3.09
N LEU A 74 -8.39 -18.89 -3.68
CA LEU A 74 -7.05 -18.54 -3.22
C LEU A 74 -7.07 -17.97 -1.79
N VAL A 75 -8.01 -17.07 -1.49
CA VAL A 75 -8.19 -16.49 -0.14
C VAL A 75 -8.53 -17.58 0.88
N LEU A 76 -9.41 -18.53 0.53
CA LEU A 76 -9.73 -19.67 1.38
C LEU A 76 -8.51 -20.56 1.63
N ALA A 77 -7.68 -20.80 0.61
CA ALA A 77 -6.44 -21.56 0.76
C ALA A 77 -5.45 -20.85 1.69
N LEU A 78 -5.30 -19.52 1.54
CA LEU A 78 -4.50 -18.69 2.45
C LEU A 78 -5.03 -18.77 3.89
N LYS A 79 -6.34 -18.63 4.10
CA LYS A 79 -6.96 -18.72 5.42
C LYS A 79 -6.65 -20.04 6.12
N ARG A 80 -6.66 -21.15 5.38
CA ARG A 80 -6.26 -22.47 5.91
C ARG A 80 -4.77 -22.51 6.27
N LEU A 81 -3.89 -21.98 5.41
CA LEU A 81 -2.46 -21.86 5.71
C LEU A 81 -2.23 -21.09 7.03
N TYR A 82 -2.91 -19.97 7.22
CA TYR A 82 -2.80 -19.12 8.42
C TYR A 82 -3.36 -19.78 9.69
N GLN A 83 -4.23 -20.78 9.58
CA GLN A 83 -4.79 -21.52 10.72
C GLN A 83 -3.99 -22.78 11.08
N GLU A 84 -3.19 -23.28 10.16
CA GLU A 84 -2.51 -24.57 10.29
C GLU A 84 -1.28 -24.48 11.20
N LYS A 85 -1.08 -25.51 12.03
CA LYS A 85 0.00 -25.59 13.03
C LYS A 85 0.91 -26.80 12.86
N THR A 86 0.93 -27.44 11.70
CA THR A 86 1.80 -28.58 11.43
C THR A 86 2.55 -28.38 10.11
N PRO A 87 3.83 -28.80 9.98
CA PRO A 87 4.63 -28.58 8.77
C PRO A 87 4.10 -29.35 7.58
N GLU A 88 3.70 -30.61 7.79
CA GLU A 88 3.24 -31.47 6.71
C GLU A 88 1.97 -30.88 6.07
N THR A 89 1.07 -30.36 6.90
CA THR A 89 -0.16 -29.73 6.45
C THR A 89 0.09 -28.32 5.89
N CYS A 90 1.04 -27.56 6.46
CA CYS A 90 1.51 -26.28 5.91
C CYS A 90 2.05 -26.43 4.49
N ALA A 91 2.92 -27.42 4.25
CA ALA A 91 3.46 -27.72 2.92
C ALA A 91 2.36 -28.06 1.92
N LYS A 92 1.35 -28.84 2.34
CA LYS A 92 0.17 -29.13 1.51
C LYS A 92 -0.64 -27.88 1.18
N HIS A 93 -0.83 -26.98 2.14
CA HIS A 93 -1.54 -25.72 1.90
C HIS A 93 -0.75 -24.76 0.99
N LEU A 94 0.58 -24.72 1.10
CA LEU A 94 1.42 -23.97 0.16
C LEU A 94 1.29 -24.51 -1.27
N GLN A 95 1.30 -25.84 -1.45
CA GLN A 95 1.02 -26.43 -2.77
C GLN A 95 -0.37 -26.08 -3.29
N GLU A 96 -1.40 -26.12 -2.42
CA GLU A 96 -2.74 -25.68 -2.78
C GLU A 96 -2.76 -24.21 -3.23
N ILE A 97 -2.10 -23.31 -2.51
CA ILE A 97 -1.96 -21.90 -2.85
C ILE A 97 -1.31 -21.74 -4.22
N THR A 98 -0.20 -22.42 -4.48
CA THR A 98 0.49 -22.39 -5.78
C THR A 98 -0.41 -22.91 -6.91
N LEU A 99 -1.20 -23.96 -6.68
CA LEU A 99 -2.17 -24.45 -7.66
C LEU A 99 -3.28 -23.42 -7.93
N ARG A 100 -3.86 -22.83 -6.88
CA ARG A 100 -4.92 -21.81 -7.01
C ARG A 100 -4.43 -20.54 -7.68
N LEU A 101 -3.22 -20.10 -7.35
CA LEU A 101 -2.60 -18.95 -8.00
C LEU A 101 -2.35 -19.22 -9.49
N ASN A 102 -1.84 -20.40 -9.85
CA ASN A 102 -1.66 -20.77 -11.26
C ASN A 102 -2.99 -20.80 -12.02
N SER A 103 -4.05 -21.34 -11.41
CA SER A 103 -5.41 -21.31 -11.96
C SER A 103 -5.88 -19.87 -12.18
N LEU A 104 -5.73 -19.01 -11.18
CA LEU A 104 -6.10 -17.60 -11.23
C LEU A 104 -5.33 -16.84 -12.34
N MET A 105 -4.02 -17.04 -12.46
CA MET A 105 -3.21 -16.45 -13.52
C MET A 105 -3.59 -16.95 -14.92
N ASN A 106 -4.04 -18.21 -15.04
CA ASN A 106 -4.55 -18.76 -16.29
C ASN A 106 -5.90 -18.13 -16.66
N GLN A 107 -6.82 -17.96 -15.70
CA GLN A 107 -8.10 -17.27 -15.92
C GLN A 107 -7.91 -15.80 -16.31
N ALA A 108 -6.92 -15.14 -15.70
CA ALA A 108 -6.52 -13.78 -16.07
C ALA A 108 -5.78 -13.69 -17.43
N GLN A 109 -5.51 -14.84 -18.08
CA GLN A 109 -4.75 -14.96 -19.33
C GLN A 109 -3.30 -14.44 -19.24
N ILE A 110 -2.76 -14.29 -18.03
CA ILE A 110 -1.44 -13.71 -17.77
C ILE A 110 -0.31 -14.71 -18.08
N ASN A 111 -0.56 -16.00 -17.89
CA ASN A 111 0.43 -17.07 -18.11
C ASN A 111 0.46 -17.63 -19.54
N THR A 112 -0.33 -17.07 -20.46
CA THR A 112 -0.38 -17.51 -21.85
C THR A 112 0.93 -17.17 -22.60
N THR A 113 1.32 -17.99 -23.57
CA THR A 113 2.51 -17.74 -24.40
C THR A 113 2.48 -16.37 -25.10
N PRO A 114 1.36 -15.92 -25.70
CA PRO A 114 1.28 -14.58 -26.28
C PRO A 114 1.54 -13.47 -25.25
N MET A 115 1.02 -13.61 -24.02
CA MET A 115 1.25 -12.64 -22.95
C MET A 115 2.71 -12.63 -22.49
N LYS A 116 3.35 -13.79 -22.36
CA LYS A 116 4.78 -13.89 -22.03
C LYS A 116 5.64 -13.20 -23.10
N ILE A 117 5.34 -13.42 -24.38
CA ILE A 117 6.02 -12.73 -25.50
C ILE A 117 5.77 -11.21 -25.43
N LYS A 118 4.51 -10.79 -25.23
CA LYS A 118 4.14 -9.37 -25.08
C LYS A 118 4.95 -8.71 -23.96
N LYS A 119 5.04 -9.34 -22.78
CA LYS A 119 5.83 -8.86 -21.64
C LYS A 119 7.32 -8.71 -22.01
N ILE A 120 7.93 -9.71 -22.66
CA ILE A 120 9.34 -9.63 -23.09
C ILE A 120 9.57 -8.45 -24.05
N VAL A 121 8.70 -8.30 -25.06
CA VAL A 121 8.79 -7.19 -26.02
C VAL A 121 8.63 -5.84 -25.32
N LEU A 122 7.64 -5.71 -24.43
CA LEU A 122 7.41 -4.48 -23.67
C LEU A 122 8.58 -4.15 -22.75
N THR A 123 9.23 -5.14 -22.13
CA THR A 123 10.44 -4.93 -21.33
C THR A 123 11.60 -4.42 -22.19
N ILE A 124 11.84 -5.00 -23.37
CA ILE A 124 12.90 -4.52 -24.29
C ILE A 124 12.61 -3.09 -24.75
N CYS A 125 11.37 -2.81 -25.17
CA CYS A 125 10.94 -1.47 -25.52
C CYS A 125 11.09 -0.52 -24.32
N GLY A 126 10.77 -0.98 -23.11
CA GLY A 126 10.94 -0.27 -21.86
C GLY A 126 12.39 0.14 -21.64
N VAL A 127 13.35 -0.78 -21.76
CA VAL A 127 14.77 -0.44 -21.63
C VAL A 127 15.19 0.65 -22.62
N ILE A 128 14.80 0.52 -23.90
CA ILE A 128 15.15 1.50 -24.95
C ILE A 128 14.54 2.87 -24.65
N THR A 129 13.24 2.91 -24.36
CA THR A 129 12.52 4.15 -24.04
C THR A 129 13.01 4.76 -22.72
N GLY A 130 13.35 3.96 -21.72
CA GLY A 130 13.99 4.37 -20.48
C GLY A 130 15.30 5.11 -20.71
N ILE A 131 16.17 4.61 -21.60
CA ILE A 131 17.42 5.30 -21.95
C ILE A 131 17.12 6.65 -22.62
N ILE A 132 16.23 6.68 -23.61
CA ILE A 132 15.90 7.90 -24.36
C ILE A 132 15.28 8.97 -23.45
N VAL A 133 14.24 8.60 -22.71
CA VAL A 133 13.54 9.50 -21.77
C VAL A 133 14.45 9.87 -20.61
N GLY A 134 15.34 8.97 -20.17
CA GLY A 134 16.40 9.24 -19.20
C GLY A 134 17.33 10.37 -19.65
N ILE A 135 17.86 10.30 -20.87
CA ILE A 135 18.75 11.36 -21.41
C ILE A 135 17.99 12.69 -21.50
N LEU A 136 16.75 12.68 -22.02
CA LEU A 136 15.91 13.88 -22.08
C LEU A 136 15.64 14.46 -20.69
N GLY A 137 15.31 13.59 -19.72
CA GLY A 137 15.10 13.95 -18.33
C GLY A 137 16.36 14.56 -17.72
N ALA A 138 17.54 14.02 -18.02
CA ALA A 138 18.81 14.54 -17.54
C ALA A 138 19.10 15.96 -18.09
N ILE A 139 18.80 16.22 -19.37
CA ILE A 139 18.95 17.54 -20.00
C ILE A 139 17.98 18.55 -19.37
N ILE A 140 16.70 18.19 -19.24
CA ILE A 140 15.68 19.04 -18.61
C ILE A 140 16.05 19.31 -17.15
N GLY A 141 16.44 18.26 -16.43
CA GLY A 141 16.87 18.34 -15.03
C GLY A 141 18.10 19.22 -14.85
N LEU A 142 19.09 19.14 -15.75
CA LEU A 142 20.25 20.03 -15.77
C LEU A 142 19.80 21.49 -15.89
N GLY A 143 18.94 21.80 -16.88
CA GLY A 143 18.41 23.13 -17.12
C GLY A 143 17.71 23.70 -15.88
N LEU A 144 16.78 22.93 -15.30
CA LEU A 144 16.08 23.33 -14.07
C LEU A 144 17.04 23.48 -12.89
N GLY A 145 18.02 22.57 -12.76
CA GLY A 145 19.02 22.58 -11.70
C GLY A 145 19.90 23.83 -11.71
N LEU A 146 20.28 24.32 -12.91
CA LEU A 146 21.08 25.53 -13.08
C LEU A 146 20.38 26.78 -12.50
N PHE A 147 19.06 26.89 -12.66
CA PHE A 147 18.27 28.05 -12.21
C PHE A 147 17.71 27.90 -10.80
N SER A 148 17.67 26.68 -10.25
CA SER A 148 17.05 26.39 -8.95
C SER A 148 18.01 26.49 -7.76
N GLN A 149 19.33 26.61 -7.99
CA GLN A 149 20.31 26.67 -6.92
C GLN A 149 21.28 27.86 -7.03
N PRO A 150 21.65 28.49 -5.89
CA PRO A 150 22.65 29.57 -5.85
C PRO A 150 24.07 29.04 -6.16
N ASN A 151 24.33 27.75 -5.94
CA ASN A 151 25.53 27.10 -6.46
C ASN A 151 25.15 26.37 -7.76
N VAL A 152 25.48 27.01 -8.87
CA VAL A 152 25.13 26.57 -10.22
C VAL A 152 25.66 25.16 -10.52
N LEU A 153 26.89 24.83 -10.12
CA LEU A 153 27.49 23.51 -10.36
C LEU A 153 26.79 22.40 -9.56
N LYS A 154 26.46 22.66 -8.29
CA LYS A 154 25.72 21.72 -7.46
C LYS A 154 24.30 21.52 -7.99
N GLY A 155 23.65 22.60 -8.40
CA GLY A 155 22.32 22.59 -9.01
C GLY A 155 22.30 21.79 -10.31
N ALA A 156 23.24 22.06 -11.22
CA ALA A 156 23.41 21.31 -12.47
C ALA A 156 23.55 19.80 -12.23
N ARG A 157 24.50 19.40 -11.35
CA ARG A 157 24.75 17.97 -11.08
C ARG A 157 23.53 17.27 -10.48
N SER A 158 22.92 17.88 -9.47
CA SER A 158 21.77 17.28 -8.79
C SER A 158 20.54 17.23 -9.70
N GLY A 159 20.26 18.30 -10.43
CA GLY A 159 19.19 18.34 -11.43
C GLY A 159 19.38 17.30 -12.54
N PHE A 160 20.58 17.19 -13.10
CA PHE A 160 20.91 16.18 -14.10
C PHE A 160 20.66 14.76 -13.58
N LEU A 161 21.15 14.43 -12.39
CA LEU A 161 21.01 13.09 -11.81
C LEU A 161 19.55 12.76 -11.49
N CYS A 162 18.81 13.68 -10.85
CA CYS A 162 17.39 13.49 -10.58
C CYS A 162 16.58 13.33 -11.86
N GLY A 163 16.84 14.19 -12.86
CA GLY A 163 16.19 14.13 -14.16
C GLY A 163 16.46 12.82 -14.91
N LEU A 164 17.71 12.34 -14.86
CA LEU A 164 18.10 11.05 -15.44
C LEU A 164 17.33 9.90 -14.80
N VAL A 165 17.33 9.81 -13.46
CA VAL A 165 16.68 8.72 -12.73
C VAL A 165 15.17 8.72 -12.97
N ILE A 166 14.52 9.88 -12.84
CA ILE A 166 13.07 10.01 -13.09
C ILE A 166 12.75 9.67 -14.54
N GLY A 167 13.55 10.15 -15.49
CA GLY A 167 13.37 9.87 -16.91
C GLY A 167 13.51 8.38 -17.25
N ILE A 168 14.47 7.68 -16.63
CA ILE A 168 14.63 6.22 -16.79
C ILE A 168 13.40 5.49 -16.26
N ILE A 169 12.94 5.83 -15.04
CA ILE A 169 11.79 5.16 -14.40
C ILE A 169 10.52 5.36 -15.25
N ILE A 170 10.24 6.58 -15.68
CA ILE A 170 9.06 6.91 -16.51
C ILE A 170 9.19 6.24 -17.88
N GLY A 171 10.33 6.38 -18.54
CA GLY A 171 10.57 5.82 -19.87
C GLY A 171 10.42 4.31 -19.88
N PHE A 172 10.97 3.61 -18.90
CA PHE A 172 10.88 2.15 -18.81
C PHE A 172 9.44 1.63 -18.80
N ARG A 173 8.51 2.38 -18.19
CA ARG A 173 7.10 1.97 -18.07
C ARG A 173 6.21 2.46 -19.18
N LEU A 174 6.63 3.50 -19.90
CA LEU A 174 5.80 4.14 -20.91
C LEU A 174 5.25 3.14 -21.94
N PRO A 175 6.02 2.16 -22.46
CA PRO A 175 5.49 1.17 -23.39
C PRO A 175 4.39 0.29 -22.81
N SER A 176 4.55 -0.22 -21.59
CA SER A 176 3.53 -1.05 -20.93
C SER A 176 2.27 -0.24 -20.65
N THR A 177 2.42 0.98 -20.13
CA THR A 177 1.29 1.88 -19.84
C THR A 177 0.48 2.22 -21.11
N LEU A 178 1.14 2.39 -22.26
CA LEU A 178 0.46 2.73 -23.52
C LEU A 178 -0.13 1.52 -24.25
N SER A 179 0.43 0.32 -24.05
CA SER A 179 0.05 -0.87 -24.82
C SER A 179 -0.97 -1.78 -24.11
N GLN A 180 -1.18 -1.59 -22.81
CA GLN A 180 -2.02 -2.47 -21.99
C GLN A 180 -3.21 -1.69 -21.44
N SER A 181 -4.36 -2.36 -21.29
CA SER A 181 -5.50 -1.72 -20.63
C SER A 181 -5.17 -1.53 -19.14
N HIS A 182 -5.86 -0.58 -18.50
CA HIS A 182 -5.74 -0.35 -17.07
C HIS A 182 -6.03 -1.63 -16.27
N PHE A 183 -7.09 -2.35 -16.62
CA PHE A 183 -7.42 -3.65 -16.04
C PHE A 183 -6.31 -4.69 -16.20
N GLU A 184 -5.77 -4.84 -17.41
CA GLU A 184 -4.68 -5.81 -17.67
C GLU A 184 -3.44 -5.49 -16.83
N ASN A 185 -3.07 -4.20 -16.74
CA ASN A 185 -1.96 -3.75 -15.90
C ASN A 185 -2.18 -4.09 -14.43
N ASN A 186 -3.38 -3.82 -13.91
CA ASN A 186 -3.71 -4.11 -12.51
C ASN A 186 -3.71 -5.61 -12.21
N LEU A 187 -4.26 -6.43 -13.09
CA LEU A 187 -4.23 -7.89 -12.94
C LEU A 187 -2.79 -8.40 -12.93
N ILE A 188 -1.97 -7.97 -13.89
CA ILE A 188 -0.55 -8.36 -13.97
C ILE A 188 0.18 -7.93 -12.70
N PHE A 189 -0.04 -6.70 -12.26
CA PHE A 189 0.58 -6.14 -11.07
C PHE A 189 0.21 -6.93 -9.81
N CYS A 190 -1.08 -7.12 -9.54
CA CYS A 190 -1.55 -7.81 -8.34
C CYS A 190 -1.13 -9.28 -8.35
N LEU A 191 -1.31 -10.00 -9.47
CA LEU A 191 -1.02 -11.43 -9.52
C LEU A 191 0.47 -11.73 -9.48
N ASN A 192 1.33 -10.94 -10.15
CA ASN A 192 2.77 -11.10 -10.02
C ASN A 192 3.25 -10.81 -8.59
N SER A 193 2.63 -9.83 -7.91
CA SER A 193 3.00 -9.49 -6.52
C SER A 193 2.57 -10.57 -5.54
N ILE A 194 1.37 -11.13 -5.72
CA ILE A 194 0.89 -12.29 -4.96
C ILE A 194 1.80 -13.50 -5.21
N GLU A 195 2.17 -13.77 -6.46
CA GLU A 195 3.10 -14.85 -6.82
C GLU A 195 4.45 -14.71 -6.12
N LYS A 196 5.05 -13.51 -6.16
CA LYS A 196 6.30 -13.22 -5.49
C LYS A 196 6.20 -13.49 -3.98
N ILE A 197 5.17 -12.97 -3.31
CA ILE A 197 5.00 -13.15 -1.86
C ILE A 197 4.75 -14.61 -1.51
N CYS A 198 3.94 -15.33 -2.30
CA CYS A 198 3.72 -16.77 -2.09
C CYS A 198 5.00 -17.59 -2.25
N ALA A 199 5.85 -17.26 -3.24
CA ALA A 199 7.14 -17.90 -3.42
C ALA A 199 8.10 -17.61 -2.25
N GLU A 200 8.13 -16.38 -1.74
CA GLU A 200 8.90 -16.01 -0.54
C GLU A 200 8.41 -16.79 0.70
N LEU A 201 7.10 -16.95 0.86
CA LEU A 201 6.52 -17.77 1.93
C LEU A 201 6.93 -19.25 1.80
N GLU A 202 6.93 -19.80 0.58
CA GLU A 202 7.37 -21.17 0.33
C GLU A 202 8.87 -21.36 0.62
N GLU A 203 9.71 -20.42 0.19
CA GLU A 203 11.16 -20.43 0.42
C GLU A 203 11.52 -20.35 1.91
N LYS A 204 10.90 -19.40 2.64
CA LYS A 204 11.12 -19.23 4.08
C LYS A 204 10.73 -20.49 4.86
N ASN A 205 9.59 -21.09 4.51
CA ASN A 205 9.17 -22.35 5.12
C ASN A 205 10.18 -23.47 4.80
N THR A 206 10.53 -23.67 3.52
CA THR A 206 11.45 -24.73 3.08
C THR A 206 12.83 -24.64 3.75
N THR A 207 13.39 -23.44 3.85
CA THR A 207 14.74 -23.21 4.39
C THR A 207 14.79 -23.45 5.90
N ARG A 208 13.79 -22.99 6.66
CA ARG A 208 13.70 -23.22 8.11
C ARG A 208 13.57 -24.70 8.46
N PHE A 209 12.88 -25.50 7.65
CA PHE A 209 12.78 -26.95 7.87
C PHE A 209 14.07 -27.72 7.53
N LYS A 210 14.91 -27.23 6.61
CA LYS A 210 16.16 -27.90 6.21
C LYS A 210 17.31 -27.72 7.21
N GLU A 211 17.33 -26.62 7.96
CA GLU A 211 18.47 -26.30 8.84
C GLU A 211 18.46 -27.04 10.19
N GLY A 212 17.43 -27.81 10.53
CA GLY A 212 17.39 -28.59 11.77
C GLY A 212 17.55 -27.77 13.05
N LYS A 213 17.42 -26.43 12.97
CA LYS A 213 17.43 -25.54 14.12
C LYS A 213 16.21 -25.91 14.97
N LYS A 214 16.49 -26.50 16.14
CA LYS A 214 15.53 -26.59 17.25
C LYS A 214 15.30 -25.17 17.77
N ASP A 215 14.60 -24.35 17.01
CA ASP A 215 13.90 -23.22 17.61
C ASP A 215 12.70 -23.80 18.37
N GLU A 216 12.52 -23.36 19.61
CA GLU A 216 11.51 -23.88 20.56
C GLU A 216 10.06 -23.59 20.15
N ASN A 217 9.81 -23.10 18.93
CA ASN A 217 8.46 -22.85 18.43
C ASN A 217 8.33 -23.26 16.96
N PRO A 218 7.93 -24.51 16.66
CA PRO A 218 8.17 -25.08 15.33
C PRO A 218 7.07 -24.82 14.28
N TYR A 219 5.95 -24.16 14.60
CA TYR A 219 4.78 -24.21 13.70
C TYR A 219 3.92 -22.95 13.58
N ALA A 220 3.16 -22.94 12.48
CA ALA A 220 2.05 -22.04 12.15
C ALA A 220 2.48 -20.66 11.75
N CYS A 221 2.61 -20.38 10.45
CA CYS A 221 2.70 -18.99 10.02
C CYS A 221 3.70 -18.15 10.85
N ALA A 222 4.81 -18.79 11.24
CA ALA A 222 5.57 -18.46 12.44
C ALA A 222 6.22 -17.09 12.36
N ASP A 223 6.25 -16.49 11.17
CA ASP A 223 6.52 -15.08 10.99
C ASP A 223 5.57 -14.23 11.84
N TYR A 224 4.25 -14.41 11.78
CA TYR A 224 3.33 -13.49 12.48
C TYR A 224 3.46 -13.55 14.01
N ASP A 225 3.41 -14.73 14.64
CA ASP A 225 3.58 -14.85 16.10
C ASP A 225 4.99 -14.41 16.57
N PHE A 226 6.03 -14.71 15.79
CA PHE A 226 7.40 -14.23 16.05
C PHE A 226 7.44 -12.69 16.03
N TYR A 227 6.93 -12.06 14.97
CA TYR A 227 6.93 -10.60 14.86
C TYR A 227 5.99 -9.95 15.87
N GLN A 228 4.91 -10.62 16.30
CA GLN A 228 4.08 -10.17 17.41
C GLN A 228 4.90 -10.14 18.72
N ASN A 229 5.70 -11.16 18.99
CA ASN A 229 6.58 -11.18 20.16
C ASN A 229 7.66 -10.10 20.09
N GLU A 230 8.32 -9.92 18.94
CA GLU A 230 9.28 -8.82 18.72
C GLU A 230 8.62 -7.45 18.93
N THR A 231 7.41 -7.26 18.38
CA THR A 231 6.66 -6.01 18.47
C THR A 231 6.20 -5.75 19.91
N LYS A 232 5.76 -6.79 20.64
CA LYS A 232 5.38 -6.70 22.04
C LYS A 232 6.57 -6.25 22.88
N LYS A 233 7.72 -6.89 22.67
CA LYS A 233 8.98 -6.52 23.34
C LYS A 233 9.34 -5.07 23.04
N TYR A 234 9.29 -4.65 21.78
CA TYR A 234 9.51 -3.26 21.38
C TYR A 234 8.58 -2.28 22.11
N ILE A 235 7.27 -2.58 22.18
CA ILE A 235 6.30 -1.73 22.86
C ILE A 235 6.62 -1.61 24.37
N ILE A 236 6.89 -2.75 25.01
CA ILE A 236 7.21 -2.80 26.44
C ILE A 236 8.50 -2.04 26.75
N GLU A 237 9.55 -2.24 25.96
CA GLU A 237 10.86 -1.64 26.20
C GLU A 237 10.91 -0.14 25.87
N THR A 238 10.07 0.32 24.94
CA THR A 238 10.11 1.70 24.44
C THR A 238 9.07 2.59 25.14
N PHE A 239 7.82 2.12 25.24
CA PHE A 239 6.70 2.95 25.69
C PHE A 239 6.32 2.65 27.15
N LEU A 240 6.39 1.38 27.56
CA LEU A 240 5.97 0.92 28.89
C LEU A 240 7.15 0.62 29.84
N ALA A 241 8.34 1.14 29.53
CA ALA A 241 9.56 0.82 30.27
C ALA A 241 9.48 1.20 31.76
N ASP A 242 8.75 2.28 32.05
CA ASP A 242 8.59 2.88 33.39
C ASP A 242 7.42 2.27 34.18
N GLU A 243 6.62 1.39 33.56
CA GLU A 243 5.48 0.76 34.22
C GLU A 243 5.95 -0.34 35.19
N PRO A 244 5.39 -0.41 36.41
CA PRO A 244 5.81 -1.40 37.42
C PRO A 244 5.45 -2.83 37.03
N ASP A 245 4.29 -3.03 36.39
CA ASP A 245 3.87 -4.30 35.79
C ASP A 245 3.70 -4.13 34.28
N LYS A 246 4.76 -4.48 33.56
CA LYS A 246 4.85 -4.33 32.09
C LYS A 246 3.86 -5.19 31.33
N GLU A 247 3.54 -6.38 31.86
CA GLU A 247 2.61 -7.30 31.21
C GLU A 247 1.17 -6.83 31.40
N ALA A 248 0.80 -6.42 32.62
CA ALA A 248 -0.50 -5.81 32.87
C ALA A 248 -0.67 -4.50 32.06
N ALA A 249 0.37 -3.66 31.99
CA ALA A 249 0.35 -2.45 31.18
C ALA A 249 0.21 -2.74 29.68
N PHE A 250 0.87 -3.80 29.18
CA PHE A 250 0.71 -4.22 27.79
C PHE A 250 -0.71 -4.70 27.49
N LEU A 251 -1.31 -5.50 28.38
CA LEU A 251 -2.71 -5.93 28.24
C LEU A 251 -3.67 -4.73 28.27
N ALA A 252 -3.48 -3.78 29.19
CA ALA A 252 -4.25 -2.54 29.24
C ALA A 252 -4.07 -1.70 27.97
N PHE A 253 -2.86 -1.66 27.40
CA PHE A 253 -2.61 -1.03 26.11
C PHE A 253 -3.45 -1.66 25.01
N LEU A 254 -3.50 -3.00 24.91
CA LEU A 254 -4.26 -3.69 23.85
C LEU A 254 -5.76 -3.31 23.83
N ASP A 255 -6.34 -3.08 25.01
CA ASP A 255 -7.75 -2.72 25.17
C ASP A 255 -8.02 -1.20 25.12
N SER A 256 -6.97 -0.38 25.23
CA SER A 256 -7.08 1.08 25.21
C SER A 256 -7.31 1.65 23.80
N GLU A 257 -7.92 2.84 23.72
CA GLU A 257 -7.99 3.60 22.48
C GLU A 257 -6.65 4.29 22.18
N GLN A 258 -6.18 4.15 20.95
CA GLN A 258 -4.94 4.70 20.44
C GLN A 258 -5.21 5.62 19.25
N ALA A 259 -4.37 6.64 19.12
CA ALA A 259 -4.44 7.61 18.05
C ALA A 259 -3.23 7.48 17.11
N PHE A 260 -3.48 7.51 15.80
CA PHE A 260 -2.44 7.62 14.79
C PHE A 260 -2.84 8.62 13.71
N GLN A 261 -1.88 9.05 12.90
CA GLN A 261 -2.14 9.91 11.77
C GLN A 261 -1.22 9.60 10.61
N VAL A 262 -1.80 9.55 9.41
CA VAL A 262 -1.03 9.49 8.17
C VAL A 262 -0.63 10.90 7.77
N CYS A 263 0.64 11.08 7.46
CA CYS A 263 1.17 12.38 7.08
C CYS A 263 2.34 12.22 6.13
N THR A 264 2.79 13.34 5.57
CA THR A 264 3.96 13.37 4.71
C THR A 264 5.02 14.33 5.23
N THR A 265 6.22 14.12 4.72
CA THR A 265 7.32 15.09 4.77
C THR A 265 7.87 15.29 3.37
N PRO A 266 8.51 16.42 3.05
CA PRO A 266 9.15 16.56 1.75
C PRO A 266 10.19 15.48 1.52
N SER A 267 10.22 14.90 0.32
CA SER A 267 11.21 13.91 -0.12
C SER A 267 12.58 14.58 -0.34
N GLY A 268 13.19 15.07 0.73
CA GLY A 268 14.48 15.76 0.72
C GLY A 268 15.69 14.81 0.67
N LEU A 269 15.57 13.66 -0.01
CA LEU A 269 16.63 12.62 -0.09
C LEU A 269 17.97 13.15 -0.65
N VAL A 270 17.95 14.27 -1.40
CA VAL A 270 19.14 14.83 -2.06
C VAL A 270 19.46 16.25 -1.58
N ASP A 271 18.47 17.15 -1.50
CA ASP A 271 18.64 18.52 -1.00
C ASP A 271 17.27 19.12 -0.62
N ARG A 272 17.23 19.98 0.41
CA ARG A 272 16.03 20.71 0.86
C ARG A 272 15.42 21.64 -0.18
N LYS A 273 16.12 21.84 -1.30
CA LYS A 273 15.71 22.70 -2.41
C LYS A 273 14.93 21.97 -3.49
N PHE A 274 14.81 20.64 -3.40
CA PHE A 274 13.91 19.83 -4.23
C PHE A 274 12.56 19.55 -3.55
N ASP A 275 12.32 20.17 -2.40
CA ASP A 275 11.07 20.06 -1.67
C ASP A 275 9.92 20.57 -2.55
N GLY A 276 8.88 19.74 -2.70
CA GLY A 276 7.76 20.01 -3.61
C GLY A 276 8.10 19.80 -5.10
N THR A 277 9.23 19.19 -5.43
CA THR A 277 9.60 18.80 -6.81
C THR A 277 9.70 17.29 -6.96
N LEU A 278 10.20 16.58 -5.96
CA LEU A 278 10.39 15.12 -5.98
C LEU A 278 9.28 14.35 -5.22
N GLY A 279 8.16 15.02 -4.96
CA GLY A 279 7.04 14.51 -4.20
C GLY A 279 7.31 14.46 -2.70
N HIS A 280 6.49 13.67 -2.00
CA HIS A 280 6.48 13.59 -0.55
C HIS A 280 6.70 12.16 -0.03
N HIS A 281 7.36 12.07 1.12
CA HIS A 281 7.61 10.84 1.85
C HIS A 281 6.49 10.63 2.87
N SER A 282 5.65 9.63 2.62
CA SER A 282 4.53 9.24 3.49
C SER A 282 4.97 8.39 4.68
N LEU A 283 4.35 8.63 5.83
CA LEU A 283 4.57 7.90 7.07
C LEU A 283 3.31 7.89 7.95
N ILE A 284 3.23 6.92 8.86
CA ILE A 284 2.23 6.89 9.93
C ILE A 284 2.90 7.25 11.25
N ARG A 285 2.46 8.35 11.86
CA ARG A 285 2.85 8.73 13.22
C ARG A 285 1.83 8.20 14.23
N PHE A 286 2.30 7.83 15.40
CA PHE A 286 1.48 7.35 16.51
C PHE A 286 2.16 7.72 17.84
N SER A 287 1.42 7.56 18.93
CA SER A 287 1.94 7.72 20.29
C SER A 287 1.28 6.71 21.20
N ILE A 288 2.06 6.10 22.11
CA ILE A 288 1.55 5.22 23.15
C ILE A 288 1.93 5.86 24.49
N ASN A 289 0.94 6.06 25.36
CA ASN A 289 1.11 6.72 26.67
C ASN A 289 1.82 8.09 26.58
N GLY A 290 1.49 8.91 25.59
CA GLY A 290 2.08 10.23 25.38
C GLY A 290 3.52 10.22 24.87
N LYS A 291 4.14 9.05 24.70
CA LYS A 291 5.47 8.88 24.12
C LYS A 291 5.35 8.63 22.61
N THR A 292 6.16 9.32 21.82
CA THR A 292 6.30 9.13 20.37
C THR A 292 7.65 8.49 20.08
N ASP A 293 7.71 7.58 19.10
CA ASP A 293 8.98 6.98 18.67
C ASP A 293 9.11 6.95 17.13
N ILE A 294 9.72 5.91 16.56
CA ILE A 294 9.94 5.70 15.13
C ILE A 294 8.57 5.58 14.44
N PRO A 295 8.28 6.39 13.41
CA PRO A 295 7.04 6.25 12.66
C PRO A 295 7.08 5.00 11.77
N ILE A 296 5.91 4.50 11.40
CA ILE A 296 5.78 3.45 10.39
C ILE A 296 6.06 4.10 9.02
N GLU A 297 7.17 3.75 8.39
CA GLU A 297 7.57 4.29 7.08
C GLU A 297 8.58 3.40 6.34
N PHE A 298 8.58 3.53 5.01
CA PHE A 298 9.65 3.04 4.14
C PHE A 298 10.84 4.01 4.14
N GLY A 299 11.46 4.19 5.30
CA GLY A 299 12.53 5.16 5.54
C GLY A 299 13.40 4.80 6.74
N SER A 300 14.56 5.44 6.86
CA SER A 300 15.57 5.16 7.90
C SER A 300 15.51 6.12 9.09
N ARG A 301 14.38 6.80 9.32
CA ARG A 301 14.25 7.71 10.47
C ARG A 301 14.38 6.94 11.78
N LYS A 302 15.00 7.61 12.76
CA LYS A 302 15.12 7.12 14.14
C LYS A 302 14.09 7.74 15.09
N THR A 303 13.37 8.77 14.63
CA THR A 303 12.36 9.50 15.42
C THR A 303 11.32 10.09 14.47
N SER A 304 10.10 10.24 14.98
CA SER A 304 9.04 10.94 14.26
C SER A 304 9.44 12.37 13.89
N PRO A 305 9.10 12.84 12.68
CA PRO A 305 9.48 14.19 12.25
C PRO A 305 8.76 15.24 13.08
N ARG A 306 9.45 16.34 13.40
CA ARG A 306 8.88 17.49 14.14
C ARG A 306 7.92 18.35 13.31
N TRP A 307 7.87 18.13 12.00
CA TRP A 307 7.04 18.88 11.06
C TRP A 307 6.67 17.99 9.86
N VAL A 308 5.48 18.22 9.32
CA VAL A 308 4.85 17.50 8.20
C VAL A 308 4.26 18.51 7.22
N ASP A 309 4.13 18.17 5.94
CA ASP A 309 3.58 19.05 4.89
C ASP A 309 2.13 18.74 4.53
N GLN A 310 1.73 17.47 4.55
CA GLN A 310 0.34 17.02 4.51
C GLN A 310 0.04 16.20 5.76
N ALA A 311 -1.16 16.34 6.30
CA ALA A 311 -1.63 15.44 7.35
C ALA A 311 -3.12 15.18 7.25
N GLU A 312 -3.47 13.91 7.41
CA GLU A 312 -4.86 13.52 7.59
C GLU A 312 -5.40 13.95 8.96
N PRO A 313 -6.73 13.92 9.13
CA PRO A 313 -7.35 13.83 10.44
C PRO A 313 -6.74 12.69 11.27
N THR A 314 -6.66 12.87 12.59
CA THR A 314 -6.22 11.79 13.48
C THR A 314 -7.26 10.67 13.46
N ARG A 315 -6.79 9.44 13.25
CA ARG A 315 -7.59 8.22 13.29
C ARG A 315 -7.45 7.57 14.67
N HIS A 316 -8.53 6.94 15.13
CA HIS A 316 -8.58 6.26 16.43
C HIS A 316 -8.84 4.77 16.22
N VAL A 317 -8.07 3.93 16.91
CA VAL A 317 -8.15 2.48 16.83
C VAL A 317 -7.89 1.87 18.20
N SER A 318 -8.21 0.60 18.42
CA SER A 318 -7.76 -0.08 19.64
C SER A 318 -6.25 -0.27 19.65
N GLY A 319 -5.64 -0.42 20.83
CA GLY A 319 -4.23 -0.74 20.94
C GLY A 319 -3.87 -2.08 20.32
N LYS A 320 -4.79 -3.05 20.34
CA LYS A 320 -4.68 -4.28 19.55
C LYS A 320 -4.49 -4.01 18.06
N LYS A 321 -5.26 -3.07 17.49
CA LYS A 321 -5.13 -2.71 16.07
C LYS A 321 -3.82 -1.98 15.78
N LEU A 322 -3.38 -1.07 16.65
CA LEU A 322 -2.07 -0.42 16.51
C LEU A 322 -0.92 -1.45 16.62
N PHE A 323 -1.04 -2.43 17.51
CA PHE A 323 -0.12 -3.56 17.63
C PHE A 323 -0.04 -4.41 16.35
N GLU A 324 -1.19 -4.69 15.73
CA GLU A 324 -1.26 -5.36 14.42
C GLU A 324 -0.56 -4.54 13.31
N MET A 325 -0.74 -3.21 13.30
CA MET A 325 -0.06 -2.31 12.36
C MET A 325 1.46 -2.32 12.53
N LEU A 326 1.95 -2.26 13.77
CA LEU A 326 3.38 -2.33 14.08
C LEU A 326 3.99 -3.70 13.76
N THR A 327 3.21 -4.77 13.99
CA THR A 327 3.62 -6.12 13.62
C THR A 327 3.80 -6.24 12.10
N LEU A 328 2.85 -5.71 11.32
CA LEU A 328 2.97 -5.69 9.86
C LEU A 328 4.11 -4.78 9.38
N ASP A 329 4.37 -3.65 10.03
CA ASP A 329 5.55 -2.83 9.73
C ASP A 329 6.84 -3.63 9.93
N ARG A 330 6.95 -4.38 11.03
CA ARG A 330 8.13 -5.21 11.29
C ARG A 330 8.33 -6.29 10.23
N ILE A 331 7.25 -6.92 9.75
CA ILE A 331 7.28 -7.86 8.62
C ILE A 331 7.80 -7.18 7.36
N LEU A 332 7.20 -6.04 7.00
CA LEU A 332 7.54 -5.31 5.78
C LEU A 332 8.97 -4.76 5.82
N GLN A 333 9.52 -4.43 6.99
CA GLN A 333 10.93 -4.02 7.10
C GLN A 333 11.92 -5.14 6.72
N GLU A 334 11.52 -6.41 6.85
CA GLU A 334 12.33 -7.55 6.41
C GLU A 334 12.19 -7.83 4.92
N THR A 335 10.96 -7.79 4.38
CA THR A 335 10.70 -8.04 2.94
C THR A 335 11.04 -6.84 2.05
N HIS A 336 11.05 -5.64 2.62
CA HIS A 336 11.43 -4.37 1.97
C HIS A 336 12.59 -3.72 2.72
N PRO A 337 13.79 -4.33 2.73
CA PRO A 337 14.89 -3.81 3.50
C PRO A 337 15.31 -2.43 3.00
N LYS A 338 15.54 -1.54 3.97
CA LYS A 338 15.83 -0.10 3.78
C LYS A 338 17.28 0.12 3.35
N ASN A 339 17.74 -0.58 2.33
CA ASN A 339 19.10 -0.48 1.79
C ASN A 339 19.10 -0.03 0.32
N LEU A 340 20.24 0.52 -0.11
CA LEU A 340 20.39 1.08 -1.45
C LEU A 340 20.24 0.00 -2.53
N GLU A 341 20.74 -1.21 -2.27
CA GLU A 341 20.64 -2.33 -3.22
C GLU A 341 19.18 -2.69 -3.50
N PHE A 342 18.37 -2.85 -2.45
CA PHE A 342 16.95 -3.13 -2.56
C PHE A 342 16.23 -1.99 -3.27
N THR A 343 16.50 -0.74 -2.89
CA THR A 343 15.90 0.43 -3.53
C THR A 343 16.22 0.47 -5.02
N LEU A 344 17.47 0.24 -5.42
CA LEU A 344 17.86 0.26 -6.83
C LEU A 344 17.23 -0.89 -7.64
N LYS A 345 17.02 -2.06 -7.03
CA LYS A 345 16.47 -3.24 -7.70
C LYS A 345 14.94 -3.30 -7.73
N HIS A 346 14.28 -2.78 -6.69
CA HIS A 346 12.85 -3.03 -6.45
C HIS A 346 12.02 -1.76 -6.32
N TYR A 347 12.62 -0.57 -6.26
CA TYR A 347 11.84 0.67 -6.17
C TYR A 347 10.99 0.85 -7.41
N GLN A 348 9.68 0.86 -7.19
CA GLN A 348 8.70 1.01 -8.23
C GLN A 348 7.60 1.94 -7.69
N LEU A 349 7.48 3.16 -8.24
CA LEU A 349 6.34 4.05 -8.03
C LEU A 349 5.01 3.30 -8.17
N GLY A 350 4.13 3.41 -7.17
CA GLY A 350 2.88 2.67 -7.13
C GLY A 350 2.95 1.26 -6.54
N ASP A 351 4.14 0.74 -6.23
CA ASP A 351 4.34 -0.61 -5.70
C ASP A 351 5.22 -0.63 -4.45
N ASN A 352 6.50 -0.25 -4.58
CA ASN A 352 7.47 -0.22 -3.48
C ASN A 352 7.95 1.21 -3.25
N ASP A 353 7.00 2.13 -3.10
CA ASP A 353 7.24 3.50 -2.67
C ASP A 353 6.63 3.77 -1.28
N CYS A 354 6.94 4.94 -0.71
CA CYS A 354 6.55 5.28 0.66
C CYS A 354 5.04 5.38 0.85
N LEU A 355 4.29 5.84 -0.17
CA LEU A 355 2.83 5.91 -0.08
C LEU A 355 2.21 4.51 -0.16
N THR A 356 2.70 3.68 -1.07
CA THR A 356 2.24 2.30 -1.17
C THR A 356 2.58 1.51 0.08
N TYR A 357 3.75 1.70 0.69
CA TYR A 357 4.11 1.09 1.97
C TYR A 357 3.09 1.42 3.08
N VAL A 358 2.73 2.70 3.23
CA VAL A 358 1.68 3.12 4.18
C VAL A 358 0.35 2.43 3.87
N ASN A 359 -0.05 2.35 2.61
CA ASN A 359 -1.30 1.67 2.23
C ASN A 359 -1.24 0.15 2.43
N LYS A 360 -0.09 -0.49 2.28
CA LYS A 360 0.11 -1.91 2.65
C LYS A 360 -0.19 -2.13 4.14
N ILE A 361 0.27 -1.22 5.01
CA ILE A 361 -0.04 -1.26 6.45
C ILE A 361 -1.53 -1.06 6.70
N LEU A 362 -2.12 0.00 6.13
CA LEU A 362 -3.53 0.33 6.36
C LEU A 362 -4.46 -0.78 5.87
N ILE A 363 -4.38 -1.13 4.58
CA ILE A 363 -5.23 -2.17 3.98
C ILE A 363 -4.95 -3.53 4.61
N GLY A 364 -3.68 -3.87 4.83
CA GLY A 364 -3.28 -5.13 5.44
C GLY A 364 -3.76 -5.31 6.88
N THR A 365 -4.16 -4.24 7.57
CA THR A 365 -4.71 -4.29 8.93
C THR A 365 -6.21 -3.96 8.99
N GLY A 366 -6.86 -3.88 7.82
CA GLY A 366 -8.29 -3.60 7.70
C GLY A 366 -8.67 -2.14 7.93
N GLN A 367 -7.73 -1.20 7.78
CA GLN A 367 -7.96 0.23 7.81
C GLN A 367 -8.20 0.77 6.41
N THR A 368 -8.97 1.86 6.31
CA THR A 368 -9.22 2.57 5.05
C THR A 368 -7.89 3.09 4.46
N PRO A 369 -7.67 3.03 3.14
CA PRO A 369 -6.50 3.63 2.50
C PRO A 369 -6.33 5.11 2.86
N THR A 370 -5.12 5.64 2.67
CA THR A 370 -4.86 7.06 2.89
C THR A 370 -5.30 7.90 1.67
N LYS A 371 -5.85 9.07 1.95
CA LYS A 371 -6.18 10.13 0.98
C LYS A 371 -4.97 11.02 0.67
N ILE A 372 -3.88 10.92 1.45
CA ILE A 372 -2.61 11.60 1.17
C ILE A 372 -2.14 11.32 -0.25
N LYS A 373 -1.61 12.34 -0.92
CA LYS A 373 -1.13 12.24 -2.31
C LYS A 373 0.39 12.40 -2.37
N ARG A 374 1.05 11.68 -3.29
CA ARG A 374 2.48 11.78 -3.61
C ARG A 374 2.86 13.18 -4.09
N PHE A 375 1.92 13.84 -4.76
CA PHE A 375 2.03 15.19 -5.29
C PHE A 375 0.68 15.91 -5.17
N THR A 376 0.69 17.16 -4.74
CA THR A 376 -0.49 17.99 -4.53
C THR A 376 -0.24 19.47 -4.89
N PRO A 377 -1.14 20.13 -5.63
CA PRO A 377 -0.93 21.51 -6.11
C PRO A 377 -0.71 22.56 -5.01
N GLU A 378 -1.18 22.29 -3.79
CA GLU A 378 -1.14 23.19 -2.65
C GLU A 378 0.28 23.44 -2.12
N ILE A 379 1.18 22.47 -2.30
CA ILE A 379 2.56 22.54 -1.78
C ILE A 379 3.63 22.20 -2.83
N ASP A 380 3.27 21.63 -3.98
CA ASP A 380 4.22 21.34 -5.05
C ASP A 380 4.51 22.52 -5.97
N THR A 381 5.76 22.57 -6.42
CA THR A 381 6.20 23.41 -7.53
C THR A 381 5.54 23.01 -8.85
N THR A 382 5.49 23.89 -9.85
CA THR A 382 4.99 23.56 -11.19
C THR A 382 5.72 22.35 -11.80
N THR A 383 7.04 22.27 -11.61
CA THR A 383 7.82 21.09 -12.02
C THR A 383 7.38 19.84 -11.27
N GLY A 384 7.18 19.93 -9.95
CA GLY A 384 6.65 18.84 -9.14
C GLY A 384 5.28 18.37 -9.63
N GLN A 385 4.38 19.29 -9.99
CA GLN A 385 3.08 18.95 -10.54
C GLN A 385 3.18 18.23 -11.90
N MET A 386 4.12 18.64 -12.77
CA MET A 386 4.38 17.94 -14.04
C MET A 386 4.92 16.52 -13.82
N ILE A 387 5.90 16.37 -12.93
CA ILE A 387 6.42 15.07 -12.51
C ILE A 387 5.29 14.24 -11.89
N GLY A 388 4.46 14.84 -11.04
CA GLY A 388 3.28 14.22 -10.43
C GLY A 388 2.30 13.69 -11.45
N ALA A 389 2.01 14.43 -12.53
CA ALA A 389 1.14 13.95 -13.59
C ALA A 389 1.74 12.72 -14.32
N LEU A 390 3.04 12.76 -14.64
CA LEU A 390 3.72 11.64 -15.31
C LEU A 390 3.85 10.41 -14.40
N THR A 391 4.16 10.62 -13.12
CA THR A 391 4.25 9.52 -12.14
C THR A 391 2.89 8.86 -11.93
N ARG A 392 1.80 9.63 -11.81
CA ARG A 392 0.44 9.06 -11.75
C ARG A 392 0.09 8.24 -12.99
N PHE A 393 0.43 8.74 -14.18
CA PHE A 393 0.17 8.05 -15.44
C PHE A 393 0.93 6.72 -15.55
N THR A 394 2.18 6.68 -15.09
CA THR A 394 3.06 5.51 -15.18
C THR A 394 3.08 4.64 -13.91
N SER A 395 2.27 4.96 -12.90
CA SER A 395 2.26 4.26 -11.62
C SER A 395 1.73 2.83 -11.78
N ALA A 396 2.26 1.89 -10.98
CA ALA A 396 1.68 0.55 -10.92
C ALA A 396 0.31 0.54 -10.23
N THR A 397 0.14 1.43 -9.25
CA THR A 397 -1.15 1.77 -8.64
C THR A 397 -1.23 3.28 -8.48
N ALA A 398 -2.21 3.89 -9.14
CA ALA A 398 -2.54 5.29 -9.05
C ALA A 398 -3.40 5.57 -7.81
N GLU A 399 -3.35 6.81 -7.33
CA GLU A 399 -3.99 7.21 -6.07
C GLU A 399 -5.53 7.13 -6.13
N HIS A 400 -6.11 7.36 -7.30
CA HIS A 400 -7.57 7.27 -7.49
C HIS A 400 -8.06 5.81 -7.41
N GLU A 401 -7.20 4.84 -7.69
CA GLU A 401 -7.54 3.43 -7.54
C GLU A 401 -7.64 3.07 -6.06
N LEU A 402 -6.74 3.61 -5.22
CA LEU A 402 -6.82 3.47 -3.77
C LEU A 402 -8.07 4.15 -3.19
N ASP A 403 -8.44 5.32 -3.73
CA ASP A 403 -9.67 6.01 -3.34
C ASP A 403 -10.91 5.13 -3.65
N ALA A 404 -10.88 4.36 -4.75
CA ALA A 404 -11.96 3.46 -5.14
C ALA A 404 -12.09 2.22 -4.23
N VAL A 405 -11.03 1.89 -3.48
CA VAL A 405 -11.06 0.82 -2.48
C VAL A 405 -11.64 1.30 -1.13
N ALA A 406 -11.57 2.60 -0.82
CA ALA A 406 -12.00 3.14 0.47
C ALA A 406 -13.40 2.67 0.94
N PRO A 407 -14.43 2.57 0.07
CA PRO A 407 -15.77 2.07 0.46
C PRO A 407 -15.79 0.63 0.99
N PHE A 408 -14.71 -0.13 0.80
CA PHE A 408 -14.62 -1.51 1.29
C PHE A 408 -14.38 -1.57 2.79
N PHE A 409 -13.95 -0.48 3.41
CA PHE A 409 -13.63 -0.41 4.83
C PHE A 409 -14.70 0.39 5.57
N ALA A 410 -14.70 0.30 6.90
CA ALA A 410 -15.58 1.14 7.70
C ALA A 410 -15.29 2.62 7.40
N SER A 411 -16.34 3.37 7.06
CA SER A 411 -16.19 4.79 6.70
C SER A 411 -15.54 5.55 7.85
N GLU A 412 -14.39 6.12 7.58
CA GLU A 412 -13.82 7.14 8.46
C GLU A 412 -14.49 8.49 8.20
N THR A 413 -14.32 9.43 9.12
CA THR A 413 -14.80 10.80 8.94
C THR A 413 -14.15 11.44 7.70
N ASP A 414 -14.97 11.99 6.80
CA ASP A 414 -14.56 12.73 5.59
C ASP A 414 -13.93 14.10 5.88
N LEU A 415 -13.16 14.21 6.96
CA LEU A 415 -12.45 15.43 7.30
C LEU A 415 -11.32 15.68 6.28
N PRO A 416 -11.12 16.94 5.86
CA PRO A 416 -10.16 17.27 4.80
C PRO A 416 -8.71 17.10 5.24
N ILE A 417 -7.83 16.83 4.28
CA ILE A 417 -6.38 16.86 4.48
C ILE A 417 -5.96 18.28 4.85
N ARG A 418 -5.13 18.39 5.88
CA ARG A 418 -4.53 19.66 6.29
C ARG A 418 -3.16 19.81 5.63
N PHE A 419 -2.94 20.97 5.02
CA PHE A 419 -1.67 21.33 4.42
C PHE A 419 -0.93 22.33 5.29
N PHE A 420 0.36 22.09 5.50
CA PHE A 420 1.19 22.94 6.34
C PHE A 420 2.28 23.60 5.51
N LYS A 421 2.33 24.93 5.57
CA LYS A 421 3.46 25.66 4.99
C LYS A 421 4.71 25.36 5.82
N ARG A 422 5.82 25.16 5.12
CA ARG A 422 7.10 24.90 5.77
C ARG A 422 7.56 26.11 6.59
N PRO A 423 8.05 25.92 7.83
CA PRO A 423 8.56 27.01 8.63
C PRO A 423 9.88 27.58 8.08
N PRO A 424 10.17 28.88 8.34
CA PRO A 424 11.46 29.48 8.00
C PRO A 424 12.64 28.76 8.65
N ARG A 425 13.79 28.76 7.96
CA ARG A 425 15.03 28.13 8.45
C ARG A 425 15.42 28.72 9.82
N GLY A 426 15.65 27.86 10.80
CA GLY A 426 16.10 28.25 12.15
C GLY A 426 14.98 28.54 13.16
N LYS A 427 13.70 28.47 12.77
CA LYS A 427 12.60 28.51 13.73
C LYS A 427 12.29 27.10 14.23
N ASN A 428 12.28 26.91 15.55
CA ASN A 428 11.69 25.72 16.18
C ASN A 428 10.17 25.80 15.98
N GLN A 429 9.56 24.73 15.51
CA GLN A 429 8.12 24.56 15.67
C GLN A 429 7.80 23.19 16.24
N VAL A 430 6.87 23.26 17.19
CA VAL A 430 6.11 22.16 17.78
C VAL A 430 5.11 21.70 16.73
N LEU A 431 4.88 20.38 16.66
CA LEU A 431 3.90 19.76 15.79
C LEU A 431 2.55 20.51 15.86
N PRO A 432 1.85 20.75 14.75
CA PRO A 432 0.47 21.21 14.80
C PRO A 432 -0.33 20.10 15.47
N ASP A 433 -0.78 20.38 16.70
CA ASP A 433 -1.72 19.62 17.52
C ASP A 433 -1.64 18.11 17.31
N TRP A 434 -0.59 17.47 17.85
CA TRP A 434 -0.71 16.05 18.17
C TRP A 434 -1.67 15.94 19.35
N PRO A 435 -2.82 15.24 19.21
CA PRO A 435 -3.71 15.10 20.35
C PRO A 435 -2.91 14.41 21.47
N PRO A 436 -2.95 14.94 22.71
CA PRO A 436 -2.36 14.21 23.84
C PRO A 436 -3.00 12.83 23.87
N SER A 437 -2.19 11.77 23.99
CA SER A 437 -2.76 10.43 24.18
C SER A 437 -3.68 10.48 25.40
N PRO A 438 -4.85 9.82 25.38
CA PRO A 438 -5.59 9.61 26.60
C PRO A 438 -4.64 8.92 27.59
N THR A 439 -4.35 9.59 28.71
CA THR A 439 -3.55 8.99 29.78
C THR A 439 -4.28 7.72 30.20
N LEU A 440 -3.59 6.57 30.23
CA LEU A 440 -4.15 5.37 30.85
C LEU A 440 -4.57 5.79 32.26
N VAL A 441 -5.88 5.77 32.52
CA VAL A 441 -6.40 6.02 33.86
C VAL A 441 -5.85 4.86 34.68
N SER A 442 -4.96 5.15 35.65
CA SER A 442 -4.48 4.11 36.55
C SER A 442 -5.70 3.53 37.24
N ILE A 443 -6.07 2.30 36.90
CA ILE A 443 -7.05 1.56 37.66
C ILE A 443 -6.34 1.23 38.98
N ALA A 444 -6.66 2.01 40.02
CA ALA A 444 -6.14 1.86 41.37
C ALA A 444 -6.74 0.63 42.06
#